data_AF-A0A4Q3N5E5-F1
#
_entry.id   AF-A0A4Q3N5E5-F1
#
_cell.length_a   1.000
_cell.length_b   1.000
_cell.length_c   1.000
_cell.angle_alpha   90.00
_cell.angle_beta   90.00
_cell.angle_gamma   90.00
#
_symmetry.space_group_name_H-M   'P 1'
#
loop_
_entity.id
_entity.type
_entity.pdbx_description
1 polymer ?
#
loop_
_entity_poly.entity_id
_entity_poly.type
_entity_poly.pdbx_seq_one_letter_code
_entity_poly.pdbx_strand_id
1 'polypeptide(L)'
;MLKRWLTALAWMLCAAWAHAEALVSPPPLNNSNTGIMFDVTALTDVTITGFTAAMINNTTTVGTHTFGILTRAGTHIGSESTPAAWTPLGSTTFTLNPGQQNSSFDFPMAVAVPAGGTQAFYLTAAASVNFRYNYRSAAPAALGSVTVADPNLALRNGSGVTNFGAPIVARAFVGTIVYRTTATLPDTVTAIAGTPQSATVSTAFAAALAVRVTGSGGVPLPGVTVTFAAPGAGASAALGAGTCVTDGMGECSV
;
A
#
# COMPACT_ATOMS: atom_id res chain seq x y z
N MET A 1 52.75 -23.18 -6.75
CA MET A 1 51.28 -23.38 -6.88
C MET A 1 50.66 -22.07 -7.32
N LEU A 2 49.95 -22.05 -8.46
CA LEU A 2 49.35 -20.84 -9.02
C LEU A 2 48.09 -20.48 -8.21
N LYS A 3 48.12 -19.40 -7.43
CA LYS A 3 46.93 -18.85 -6.74
C LYS A 3 46.23 -17.88 -7.70
N ARG A 4 44.92 -18.03 -7.85
CA ARG A 4 44.07 -17.15 -8.67
C ARG A 4 43.04 -16.46 -7.79
N TRP A 5 42.79 -15.18 -8.04
CA TRP A 5 41.86 -14.32 -7.30
C TRP A 5 40.50 -14.32 -8.01
N LEU A 6 39.42 -14.68 -7.32
CA LEU A 6 38.07 -14.58 -7.88
C LEU A 6 37.45 -13.26 -7.45
N THR A 7 37.12 -12.40 -8.42
CA THR A 7 36.12 -11.35 -8.27
C THR A 7 34.86 -11.82 -8.96
N ALA A 8 33.89 -12.31 -8.18
CA ALA A 8 32.56 -12.60 -8.70
C ALA A 8 31.77 -11.29 -8.75
N LEU A 9 31.12 -11.00 -9.88
CA LEU A 9 30.13 -9.93 -9.94
C LEU A 9 28.75 -10.54 -9.67
N ALA A 10 28.06 -10.00 -8.67
CA ALA A 10 26.64 -10.22 -8.48
C ALA A 10 25.89 -9.10 -9.22
N TRP A 11 24.97 -9.48 -10.10
CA TRP A 11 24.09 -8.52 -10.78
C TRP A 11 22.64 -8.90 -10.49
N MET A 12 21.78 -7.90 -10.59
CA MET A 12 20.40 -8.02 -10.19
C MET A 12 19.47 -7.78 -11.37
N LEU A 13 18.52 -8.70 -11.59
CA LEU A 13 17.31 -8.41 -12.34
C LEU A 13 16.17 -8.29 -11.32
N CYS A 14 15.58 -7.11 -11.21
CA CYS A 14 14.33 -6.94 -10.49
C CYS A 14 13.30 -6.32 -11.43
N ALA A 15 12.22 -7.06 -11.69
CA ALA A 15 10.96 -6.46 -12.10
C ALA A 15 10.09 -6.40 -10.85
N ALA A 16 10.02 -5.24 -10.21
CA ALA A 16 9.07 -5.04 -9.11
C ALA A 16 7.72 -4.69 -9.72
N TRP A 17 6.81 -5.65 -9.72
CA TRP A 17 5.43 -5.41 -10.13
C TRP A 17 4.70 -4.82 -8.93
N ALA A 18 4.38 -3.52 -8.99
CA ALA A 18 3.41 -2.95 -8.08
C ALA A 18 2.05 -3.59 -8.39
N HIS A 19 1.66 -4.59 -7.59
CA HIS A 19 0.34 -5.18 -7.70
C HIS A 19 -0.68 -4.23 -7.08
N ALA A 20 -1.79 -4.00 -7.79
CA ALA A 20 -2.93 -3.32 -7.21
C ALA A 20 -3.57 -4.23 -6.15
N GLU A 21 -3.67 -3.74 -4.93
CA GLU A 21 -4.28 -4.41 -3.79
C GLU A 21 -5.60 -3.72 -3.42
N ALA A 22 -6.47 -4.45 -2.73
CA ALA A 22 -7.81 -4.02 -2.39
C ALA A 22 -8.15 -4.37 -0.94
N LEU A 23 -8.30 -3.35 -0.10
CA LEU A 23 -8.78 -3.52 1.27
C LEU A 23 -10.31 -3.37 1.27
N VAL A 24 -11.01 -4.48 1.47
CA VAL A 24 -12.48 -4.51 1.48
C VAL A 24 -12.98 -4.36 2.91
N SER A 25 -13.81 -3.34 3.14
CA SER A 25 -14.47 -3.16 4.44
C SER A 25 -15.64 -4.15 4.65
N PRO A 26 -15.88 -4.61 5.88
CA PRO A 26 -16.87 -5.64 6.16
C PRO A 26 -18.32 -5.12 6.20
N PRO A 27 -19.31 -5.93 5.79
CA PRO A 27 -20.74 -5.63 6.01
C PRO A 27 -21.12 -5.59 7.51
N PRO A 28 -22.33 -5.15 7.91
CA PRO A 28 -23.47 -4.70 7.10
C PRO A 28 -23.62 -3.17 6.95
N LEU A 29 -24.47 -2.77 6.00
CA LEU A 29 -24.92 -1.40 5.76
C LEU A 29 -26.19 -1.11 6.58
N ASN A 30 -26.11 -0.29 7.62
CA ASN A 30 -27.26 0.01 8.49
C ASN A 30 -27.55 1.51 8.63
N ASN A 31 -26.73 2.39 8.05
CA ASN A 31 -26.92 3.83 8.14
C ASN A 31 -26.32 4.55 6.90
N SER A 32 -26.56 5.85 6.79
CA SER A 32 -26.12 6.64 5.64
C SER A 32 -26.04 8.15 5.90
N ASN A 33 -25.17 8.85 5.17
CA ASN A 33 -25.17 10.31 5.09
C ASN A 33 -24.59 10.77 3.72
N THR A 34 -24.89 11.99 3.32
CA THR A 34 -24.33 12.71 2.16
C THR A 34 -22.81 12.87 2.21
N GLY A 35 -22.17 12.59 3.35
CA GLY A 35 -20.72 12.50 3.40
C GLY A 35 -20.20 11.61 4.51
N ILE A 36 -19.00 11.09 4.30
CA ILE A 36 -18.29 10.22 5.23
C ILE A 36 -16.80 10.58 5.28
N MET A 37 -16.31 10.81 6.48
CA MET A 37 -14.90 10.99 6.78
C MET A 37 -14.35 9.72 7.40
N PHE A 38 -13.16 9.29 7.01
CA PHE A 38 -12.49 8.14 7.61
C PHE A 38 -10.97 8.26 7.45
N ASP A 39 -10.25 7.48 8.26
CA ASP A 39 -8.79 7.44 8.20
C ASP A 39 -8.30 6.11 7.67
N VAL A 40 -7.14 6.14 7.04
CA VAL A 40 -6.31 4.98 6.77
C VAL A 40 -4.96 5.16 7.43
N THR A 41 -4.39 4.07 7.93
CA THR A 41 -3.00 4.03 8.40
C THR A 41 -2.22 3.07 7.53
N ALA A 42 -1.17 3.57 6.90
CA ALA A 42 -0.26 2.76 6.10
C ALA A 42 0.71 2.01 7.03
N LEU A 43 0.80 0.69 6.85
CA LEU A 43 1.76 -0.18 7.55
C LEU A 43 3.06 -0.34 6.74
N THR A 44 2.96 -0.20 5.42
CA THR A 44 4.07 -0.10 4.46
C THR A 44 3.88 1.16 3.61
N ASP A 45 4.86 1.53 2.78
CA ASP A 45 4.67 2.65 1.85
C ASP A 45 3.62 2.30 0.79
N VAL A 46 2.47 2.98 0.83
CA VAL A 46 1.38 2.75 -0.11
C VAL A 46 1.03 4.01 -0.89
N THR A 47 0.51 3.81 -2.09
CA THR A 47 -0.18 4.84 -2.86
C THR A 47 -1.63 4.43 -3.01
N ILE A 48 -2.55 5.21 -2.44
CA ILE A 48 -3.98 5.00 -2.64
C ILE A 48 -4.37 5.51 -4.01
N THR A 49 -5.00 4.63 -4.78
CA THR A 49 -5.35 4.86 -6.18
C THR A 49 -6.85 4.98 -6.43
N GLY A 50 -7.70 4.63 -5.47
CA GLY A 50 -9.14 4.77 -5.64
C GLY A 50 -9.97 4.14 -4.52
N PHE A 51 -11.29 4.25 -4.67
CA PHE A 51 -12.26 3.70 -3.73
C PHE A 51 -13.44 3.10 -4.48
N THR A 52 -14.13 2.14 -3.89
CA THR A 52 -15.54 1.88 -4.20
C THR A 52 -16.34 2.24 -2.96
N ALA A 53 -17.56 2.73 -3.10
CA ALA A 53 -18.40 2.96 -1.92
C ALA A 53 -19.82 2.45 -2.16
N ALA A 54 -20.42 1.95 -1.08
CA ALA A 54 -21.84 1.65 -1.07
C ALA A 54 -22.63 2.96 -1.02
N MET A 55 -23.63 3.11 -1.89
CA MET A 55 -24.44 4.32 -1.99
C MET A 55 -25.93 4.00 -2.07
N ILE A 56 -26.75 5.02 -1.81
CA ILE A 56 -28.19 4.95 -1.99
C ILE A 56 -28.69 6.23 -2.65
N ASN A 57 -29.48 6.06 -3.70
CA ASN A 57 -30.30 7.12 -4.26
C ASN A 57 -31.66 7.08 -3.55
N ASN A 58 -31.92 8.10 -2.72
CA ASN A 58 -33.16 8.23 -1.94
C ASN A 58 -34.30 8.89 -2.73
N THR A 59 -34.11 9.14 -4.03
CA THR A 59 -35.14 9.67 -4.92
C THR A 59 -35.89 8.53 -5.62
N THR A 60 -36.97 8.89 -6.31
CA THR A 60 -37.79 7.95 -7.11
C THR A 60 -37.34 7.84 -8.56
N THR A 61 -36.33 8.62 -8.98
CA THR A 61 -35.89 8.72 -10.37
C THR A 61 -34.41 8.39 -10.53
N VAL A 62 -34.04 7.89 -11.70
CA VAL A 62 -32.63 7.78 -12.10
C VAL A 62 -32.06 9.19 -12.23
N GLY A 63 -30.88 9.44 -11.67
CA GLY A 63 -30.24 10.74 -11.72
C GLY A 63 -28.72 10.62 -11.78
N THR A 64 -28.09 11.59 -12.46
CA THR A 64 -26.64 11.78 -12.43
C THR A 64 -26.29 12.72 -11.28
N HIS A 65 -25.44 12.26 -10.37
CA HIS A 65 -25.08 12.97 -9.15
C HIS A 65 -23.57 13.18 -9.10
N THR A 66 -23.15 14.33 -8.56
CA THR A 66 -21.74 14.66 -8.37
C THR A 66 -21.27 14.23 -6.99
N PHE A 67 -20.08 13.65 -6.95
CA PHE A 67 -19.41 13.20 -5.73
C PHE A 67 -18.04 13.83 -5.65
N GLY A 68 -17.72 14.42 -4.51
CA GLY A 68 -16.43 15.03 -4.23
C GLY A 68 -15.58 14.16 -3.32
N ILE A 69 -14.27 14.33 -3.41
CA ILE A 69 -13.31 13.74 -2.50
C ILE A 69 -12.31 14.79 -2.06
N LEU A 70 -12.10 14.85 -0.76
CA LEU A 70 -11.09 15.67 -0.14
C LEU A 70 -10.19 14.80 0.72
N THR A 71 -8.98 15.28 0.98
CA THR A 71 -8.02 14.54 1.79
C THR A 71 -7.23 15.48 2.69
N ARG A 72 -6.64 14.91 3.74
CA ARG A 72 -5.68 15.61 4.59
C ARG A 72 -4.71 14.64 5.22
N ALA A 73 -3.47 15.07 5.40
CA ALA A 73 -2.49 14.32 6.18
C ALA A 73 -2.91 14.30 7.66
N GLY A 74 -2.76 13.15 8.31
CA GLY A 74 -3.23 12.91 9.67
C GLY A 74 -4.71 12.52 9.74
N THR A 75 -5.23 12.42 10.97
CA THR A 75 -6.61 11.96 11.25
C THR A 75 -7.68 13.01 10.97
N HIS A 76 -8.87 12.60 10.49
CA HIS A 76 -10.03 13.48 10.37
C HIS A 76 -10.54 14.03 11.72
N ILE A 77 -10.21 13.36 12.83
CA ILE A 77 -10.72 13.69 14.17
C ILE A 77 -10.27 15.09 14.57
N GLY A 78 -11.23 15.95 14.91
CA GLY A 78 -11.03 17.38 15.21
C GLY A 78 -10.99 18.30 13.98
N SER A 79 -11.07 17.74 12.77
CA SER A 79 -11.08 18.50 11.50
C SER A 79 -12.43 18.40 10.76
N GLU A 80 -13.44 17.77 11.37
CA GLU A 80 -14.68 17.39 10.69
C GLU A 80 -15.55 18.58 10.27
N SER A 81 -15.44 19.68 11.00
CA SER A 81 -16.21 20.91 10.75
C SER A 81 -15.33 22.06 10.24
N THR A 82 -14.12 21.76 9.77
CA THR A 82 -13.14 22.78 9.33
C THR A 82 -12.76 22.57 7.87
N PRO A 83 -13.50 23.13 6.90
CA PRO A 83 -13.24 22.93 5.46
C PRO A 83 -11.81 23.26 5.04
N ALA A 84 -11.21 24.31 5.62
CA ALA A 84 -9.84 24.74 5.31
C ALA A 84 -8.75 23.73 5.73
N ALA A 85 -9.08 22.72 6.55
CA ALA A 85 -8.17 21.66 6.94
C ALA A 85 -8.06 20.54 5.89
N TRP A 86 -8.80 20.64 4.78
CA TRP A 86 -8.93 19.61 3.75
C TRP A 86 -8.52 20.13 2.37
N THR A 87 -7.81 19.30 1.63
CA THR A 87 -7.41 19.55 0.25
C THR A 87 -8.36 18.81 -0.70
N PRO A 88 -9.06 19.49 -1.62
CA PRO A 88 -9.86 18.83 -2.64
C PRO A 88 -8.97 18.01 -3.59
N LEU A 89 -9.35 16.75 -3.82
CA LEU A 89 -8.67 15.89 -4.80
C LEU A 89 -9.43 15.83 -6.13
N GLY A 90 -10.72 16.15 -6.14
CA GLY A 90 -11.53 16.24 -7.35
C GLY A 90 -12.99 15.88 -7.12
N SER A 91 -13.73 15.77 -8.23
CA SER A 91 -15.12 15.31 -8.25
C SER A 91 -15.38 14.42 -9.46
N THR A 92 -16.33 13.50 -9.33
CA THR A 92 -16.81 12.63 -10.41
C THR A 92 -18.33 12.58 -10.42
N THR A 93 -18.93 12.08 -11.50
CA THR A 93 -20.39 11.91 -11.61
C THR A 93 -20.78 10.45 -11.78
N PHE A 94 -21.86 10.04 -11.11
CA PHE A 94 -22.46 8.72 -11.27
C PHE A 94 -23.94 8.80 -11.53
N THR A 95 -24.40 7.97 -12.46
CA THR A 95 -25.83 7.73 -12.64
C THR A 95 -26.27 6.61 -11.71
N LEU A 96 -27.15 6.94 -10.77
CA LEU A 96 -27.69 5.99 -9.80
C LEU A 96 -29.17 5.75 -10.05
N ASN A 97 -29.57 4.47 -10.10
CA ASN A 97 -30.97 4.10 -10.05
C ASN A 97 -31.52 4.31 -8.63
N PRO A 98 -32.84 4.53 -8.47
CA PRO A 98 -33.48 4.51 -7.17
C PRO A 98 -33.13 3.25 -6.36
N GLY A 99 -32.89 3.41 -5.06
CA GLY A 99 -32.50 2.31 -4.17
C GLY A 99 -30.99 2.20 -3.92
N GLN A 100 -30.59 1.13 -3.23
CA GLN A 100 -29.20 0.92 -2.81
C GLN A 100 -28.38 0.29 -3.95
N GLN A 101 -27.23 0.87 -4.24
CA GLN A 101 -26.28 0.34 -5.22
C GLN A 101 -24.85 0.50 -4.70
N ASN A 102 -23.99 -0.48 -4.97
CA ASN A 102 -22.55 -0.27 -4.84
C ASN A 102 -22.06 0.35 -6.14
N SER A 103 -21.33 1.46 -6.08
CA SER A 103 -20.69 2.02 -7.26
C SER A 103 -19.23 2.28 -6.99
N SER A 104 -18.42 1.96 -8.00
CA SER A 104 -16.98 2.15 -7.97
C SER A 104 -16.65 3.60 -8.26
N PHE A 105 -15.72 4.16 -7.50
CA PHE A 105 -15.09 5.44 -7.80
C PHE A 105 -13.73 5.18 -8.41
N ASP A 106 -13.70 5.02 -9.74
CA ASP A 106 -12.44 5.04 -10.46
C ASP A 106 -11.95 6.48 -10.52
N PHE A 107 -10.92 6.78 -9.72
CA PHE A 107 -10.29 8.10 -9.71
C PHE A 107 -8.85 8.02 -10.24
N PRO A 108 -8.44 8.94 -11.11
CA PRO A 108 -7.04 9.15 -11.42
C PRO A 108 -6.41 9.99 -10.30
N MET A 109 -6.11 9.38 -9.16
CA MET A 109 -5.30 10.04 -8.12
C MET A 109 -4.30 9.04 -7.52
N ALA A 110 -3.15 9.57 -7.10
CA ALA A 110 -2.12 8.82 -6.38
C ALA A 110 -1.82 9.56 -5.08
N VAL A 111 -2.49 9.17 -3.98
CA VAL A 111 -2.20 9.72 -2.66
C VAL A 111 -1.17 8.83 -1.99
N ALA A 112 0.07 9.27 -1.94
CA ALA A 112 1.14 8.58 -1.24
C ALA A 112 0.96 8.71 0.28
N VAL A 113 1.01 7.57 0.98
CA VAL A 113 0.95 7.48 2.44
C VAL A 113 2.17 6.66 2.89
N PRO A 114 3.22 7.31 3.42
CA PRO A 114 4.40 6.60 3.91
C PRO A 114 4.07 5.66 5.06
N ALA A 115 4.89 4.63 5.26
CA ALA A 115 4.76 3.67 6.35
C ALA A 115 4.66 4.38 7.72
N GLY A 116 3.68 3.96 8.53
CA GLY A 116 3.33 4.61 9.81
C GLY A 116 2.49 5.88 9.65
N GLY A 117 2.36 6.41 8.44
CA GLY A 117 1.55 7.58 8.12
C GLY A 117 0.06 7.31 8.24
N THR A 118 -0.69 8.33 8.64
CA THR A 118 -2.15 8.32 8.61
C THR A 118 -2.64 9.38 7.62
N GLN A 119 -3.61 9.00 6.79
CA GLN A 119 -4.25 9.89 5.83
C GLN A 119 -5.76 9.84 6.06
N ALA A 120 -6.42 10.99 6.04
CA ALA A 120 -7.87 11.07 6.12
C ALA A 120 -8.47 11.39 4.76
N PHE A 121 -9.67 10.84 4.52
CA PHE A 121 -10.48 11.11 3.33
C PHE A 121 -11.86 11.57 3.74
N TYR A 122 -12.40 12.53 2.98
CA TYR A 122 -13.79 12.96 3.08
C TYR A 122 -14.45 12.76 1.72
N LEU A 123 -15.40 11.82 1.67
CA LEU A 123 -16.24 11.62 0.50
C LEU A 123 -17.52 12.43 0.67
N THR A 124 -17.90 13.20 -0.34
CA THR A 124 -19.08 14.07 -0.35
C THR A 124 -19.97 13.76 -1.54
N ALA A 125 -21.26 13.93 -1.35
CA ALA A 125 -22.29 13.67 -2.36
C ALA A 125 -23.25 14.85 -2.44
N ALA A 126 -23.90 15.01 -3.59
CA ALA A 126 -24.98 15.98 -3.78
C ALA A 126 -26.18 15.68 -2.85
N ALA A 127 -27.02 16.70 -2.60
CA ALA A 127 -28.25 16.51 -1.87
C ALA A 127 -29.13 15.44 -2.57
N SER A 128 -29.59 14.45 -1.81
CA SER A 128 -30.45 13.30 -2.20
C SER A 128 -29.75 11.96 -2.48
N VAL A 129 -28.42 11.91 -2.48
CA VAL A 129 -27.64 10.66 -2.51
C VAL A 129 -26.77 10.54 -1.27
N ASN A 130 -26.73 9.35 -0.68
CA ASN A 130 -25.96 9.12 0.54
C ASN A 130 -24.93 8.01 0.32
N PHE A 131 -23.77 8.17 0.95
CA PHE A 131 -22.88 7.06 1.26
C PHE A 131 -23.52 6.21 2.33
N ARG A 132 -23.54 4.90 2.09
CA ARG A 132 -23.95 3.88 3.06
C ARG A 132 -22.72 3.51 3.87
N TYR A 133 -22.92 3.39 5.18
CA TYR A 133 -21.87 3.04 6.12
C TYR A 133 -22.42 2.18 7.25
N ASN A 134 -21.53 1.63 8.05
CA ASN A 134 -21.87 0.82 9.20
C ASN A 134 -21.78 1.64 10.50
N TYR A 135 -22.86 1.68 11.25
CA TYR A 135 -22.93 2.19 12.61
C TYR A 135 -22.14 1.25 13.52
N ARG A 136 -21.02 1.75 14.02
CA ARG A 136 -20.16 1.03 14.94
C ARG A 136 -19.79 1.98 16.05
N SER A 137 -20.63 2.06 17.10
CA SER A 137 -20.45 3.00 18.22
C SER A 137 -20.10 2.34 19.55
N ALA A 138 -19.99 1.01 19.59
CA ALA A 138 -19.63 0.27 20.80
C ALA A 138 -18.33 -0.50 20.57
N ALA A 139 -17.54 -0.65 21.65
CA ALA A 139 -16.30 -1.42 21.62
C ALA A 139 -16.53 -2.81 20.99
N PRO A 140 -15.61 -3.30 20.14
CA PRO A 140 -14.26 -2.76 19.90
C PRO A 140 -14.20 -1.60 18.88
N ALA A 141 -15.33 -1.07 18.43
CA ALA A 141 -15.39 -0.17 17.28
C ALA A 141 -15.72 1.28 17.66
N ALA A 142 -14.83 1.96 18.38
CA ALA A 142 -14.94 3.40 18.68
C ALA A 142 -14.50 4.26 17.48
N LEU A 143 -14.69 5.59 17.54
CA LEU A 143 -14.10 6.50 16.56
C LEU A 143 -12.57 6.27 16.47
N GLY A 144 -12.04 6.13 15.25
CA GLY A 144 -10.61 5.91 15.00
C GLY A 144 -10.09 4.48 15.23
N SER A 145 -10.92 3.54 15.73
CA SER A 145 -10.52 2.14 15.86
C SER A 145 -10.33 1.47 14.50
N VAL A 146 -9.39 0.53 14.39
CA VAL A 146 -9.22 -0.28 13.16
C VAL A 146 -10.50 -1.08 12.90
N THR A 147 -11.05 -0.94 11.70
CA THR A 147 -12.26 -1.66 11.24
C THR A 147 -11.88 -2.89 10.43
N VAL A 148 -10.86 -2.77 9.58
CA VAL A 148 -10.26 -3.85 8.80
C VAL A 148 -8.82 -3.47 8.49
N ALA A 149 -7.95 -4.47 8.38
CA ALA A 149 -6.57 -4.27 7.96
C ALA A 149 -6.09 -5.49 7.18
N ASP A 150 -5.11 -5.26 6.33
CA ASP A 150 -4.23 -6.26 5.73
C ASP A 150 -2.77 -5.95 6.15
N PRO A 151 -1.74 -6.63 5.64
CA PRO A 151 -0.35 -6.35 6.01
C PRO A 151 0.16 -4.94 5.65
N ASN A 152 -0.49 -4.22 4.75
CA ASN A 152 -0.01 -2.96 4.17
C ASN A 152 -0.85 -1.74 4.59
N LEU A 153 -2.13 -1.93 4.89
CA LEU A 153 -3.07 -0.85 5.12
C LEU A 153 -4.11 -1.22 6.19
N ALA A 154 -4.41 -0.27 7.07
CA ALA A 154 -5.49 -0.36 8.03
C ALA A 154 -6.53 0.73 7.81
N LEU A 155 -7.80 0.35 7.60
CA LEU A 155 -8.94 1.26 7.58
C LEU A 155 -9.46 1.48 9.00
N ARG A 156 -9.72 2.74 9.37
CA ARG A 156 -10.23 3.13 10.68
C ARG A 156 -11.66 3.64 10.62
N ASN A 157 -12.35 3.46 11.74
CA ASN A 157 -13.72 3.88 11.92
C ASN A 157 -13.81 5.42 11.89
N GLY A 158 -14.78 5.93 11.13
CA GLY A 158 -14.86 7.33 10.75
C GLY A 158 -16.04 8.08 11.36
N SER A 159 -16.50 9.11 10.65
CA SER A 159 -17.62 9.97 11.01
C SER A 159 -18.51 10.26 9.80
N GLY A 160 -19.83 10.27 9.99
CA GLY A 160 -20.77 10.76 8.99
C GLY A 160 -20.87 12.28 9.08
N VAL A 161 -20.66 12.99 7.97
CA VAL A 161 -20.59 14.46 7.96
C VAL A 161 -21.28 15.03 6.73
N THR A 162 -22.27 15.91 6.93
CA THR A 162 -22.95 16.65 5.87
C THR A 162 -22.30 18.01 5.69
N ASN A 163 -21.64 18.25 4.56
CA ASN A 163 -21.05 19.55 4.19
C ASN A 163 -20.29 20.24 5.34
N PHE A 164 -19.35 19.53 5.98
CA PHE A 164 -18.61 20.01 7.16
C PHE A 164 -19.48 20.48 8.35
N GLY A 165 -20.69 19.94 8.48
CA GLY A 165 -21.58 20.15 9.62
C GLY A 165 -21.13 19.37 10.88
N ALA A 166 -22.03 19.25 11.85
CA ALA A 166 -21.75 18.52 13.09
C ALA A 166 -21.46 17.04 12.79
N PRO A 167 -20.32 16.49 13.25
CA PRO A 167 -19.95 15.11 12.94
C PRO A 167 -20.80 14.13 13.73
N ILE A 168 -21.23 13.08 13.03
CA ILE A 168 -21.84 11.92 13.65
C ILE A 168 -20.77 10.84 13.75
N VAL A 169 -20.17 10.70 14.92
CA VAL A 169 -18.97 9.86 15.14
C VAL A 169 -19.25 8.37 14.99
N ALA A 170 -18.20 7.59 14.77
CA ALA A 170 -18.23 6.14 14.80
C ALA A 170 -19.08 5.53 13.66
N ARG A 171 -18.77 5.98 12.43
CA ARG A 171 -19.32 5.51 11.15
C ARG A 171 -18.21 4.87 10.33
N ALA A 172 -18.29 3.55 10.17
CA ALA A 172 -17.30 2.80 9.41
C ALA A 172 -17.62 2.88 7.92
N PHE A 173 -16.66 3.34 7.14
CA PHE A 173 -16.74 3.34 5.69
C PHE A 173 -17.03 1.94 5.16
N VAL A 174 -17.97 1.85 4.21
CA VAL A 174 -18.30 0.60 3.53
C VAL A 174 -18.09 0.72 2.03
N GLY A 175 -17.21 -0.13 1.52
CA GLY A 175 -16.56 0.00 0.24
C GLY A 175 -15.22 -0.75 0.17
N THR A 176 -14.48 -0.49 -0.90
CA THR A 176 -13.14 -1.02 -1.12
C THR A 176 -12.15 0.13 -1.24
N ILE A 177 -10.97 0.02 -0.64
CA ILE A 177 -9.85 0.92 -0.89
C ILE A 177 -8.92 0.23 -1.87
N VAL A 178 -8.68 0.85 -3.02
CA VAL A 178 -7.73 0.35 -4.03
C VAL A 178 -6.42 1.10 -3.86
N TYR A 179 -5.33 0.37 -3.70
CA TYR A 179 -4.02 0.95 -3.49
C TYR A 179 -2.93 0.11 -4.18
N ARG A 180 -1.73 0.66 -4.24
CA ARG A 180 -0.52 -0.04 -4.67
C ARG A 180 0.49 0.06 -3.56
N THR A 181 1.18 -1.04 -3.28
CA THR A 181 2.41 -0.97 -2.51
C THR A 181 3.48 -0.32 -3.39
N THR A 182 4.24 0.60 -2.81
CA THR A 182 5.48 1.04 -3.44
C THR A 182 6.43 -0.13 -3.24
N ALA A 183 6.63 -0.93 -4.27
CA ALA A 183 7.66 -1.96 -4.18
C ALA A 183 8.99 -1.23 -3.93
N THR A 184 9.60 -1.48 -2.78
CA THR A 184 10.95 -0.98 -2.50
C THR A 184 11.86 -1.62 -3.51
N LEU A 185 12.26 -0.83 -4.51
CA LEU A 185 13.18 -1.28 -5.53
C LEU A 185 14.53 -1.57 -4.85
N PRO A 186 15.20 -2.64 -5.26
CA PRO A 186 16.59 -2.86 -4.89
C PRO A 186 17.44 -1.68 -5.34
N ASP A 187 18.25 -1.18 -4.41
CA ASP A 187 19.12 -0.03 -4.61
C ASP A 187 20.58 -0.47 -4.58
N THR A 188 20.96 -1.29 -3.57
CA THR A 188 22.33 -1.75 -3.41
C THR A 188 22.44 -3.26 -3.17
N VAL A 189 23.51 -3.85 -3.72
CA VAL A 189 23.95 -5.22 -3.44
C VAL A 189 25.33 -5.14 -2.81
N THR A 190 25.45 -5.59 -1.58
CA THR A 190 26.71 -5.57 -0.82
C THR A 190 27.20 -6.99 -0.61
N ALA A 191 28.46 -7.27 -0.95
CA ALA A 191 29.07 -8.55 -0.60
C ALA A 191 29.31 -8.62 0.92
N ILE A 192 28.82 -9.68 1.56
CA ILE A 192 28.94 -9.88 3.01
C ILE A 192 29.83 -11.07 3.37
N ALA A 193 30.06 -12.01 2.44
CA ALA A 193 31.02 -13.10 2.61
C ALA A 193 31.55 -13.64 1.26
N GLY A 194 32.62 -14.45 1.32
CA GLY A 194 33.16 -15.14 0.17
C GLY A 194 33.94 -14.27 -0.81
N THR A 195 34.23 -13.01 -0.49
CA THR A 195 35.08 -12.16 -1.31
C THR A 195 35.84 -11.12 -0.47
N PRO A 196 37.15 -10.87 -0.76
CA PRO A 196 37.98 -11.62 -1.71
C PRO A 196 38.36 -13.00 -1.17
N GLN A 197 38.52 -13.99 -2.05
CA GLN A 197 39.05 -15.31 -1.70
C GLN A 197 39.94 -15.90 -2.79
N SER A 198 40.81 -16.84 -2.40
CA SER A 198 41.74 -17.52 -3.29
C SER A 198 41.83 -19.01 -2.95
N ALA A 199 41.94 -19.85 -3.97
CA ALA A 199 42.16 -21.28 -3.85
C ALA A 199 43.21 -21.73 -4.87
N THR A 200 43.80 -22.91 -4.65
CA THR A 200 44.60 -23.56 -5.69
C THR A 200 43.70 -23.98 -6.85
N VAL A 201 44.26 -24.07 -8.06
CA VAL A 201 43.50 -24.54 -9.22
C VAL A 201 42.95 -25.94 -8.94
N SER A 202 41.70 -26.19 -9.35
CA SER A 202 40.96 -27.44 -9.12
C SER A 202 40.66 -27.76 -7.65
N THR A 203 40.72 -26.77 -6.76
CA THR A 203 40.25 -26.91 -5.37
C THR A 203 39.08 -25.98 -5.10
N ALA A 204 38.14 -26.44 -4.27
CA ALA A 204 37.00 -25.64 -3.86
C ALA A 204 37.44 -24.42 -3.06
N PHE A 205 36.69 -23.34 -3.22
CA PHE A 205 36.77 -22.16 -2.38
C PHE A 205 36.22 -22.48 -0.98
N ALA A 206 36.82 -21.90 0.06
CA ALA A 206 36.50 -22.25 1.45
C ALA A 206 35.20 -21.62 1.95
N ALA A 207 34.82 -20.46 1.40
CA ALA A 207 33.63 -19.72 1.80
C ALA A 207 32.64 -19.58 0.64
N ALA A 208 31.36 -19.80 0.94
CA ALA A 208 30.25 -19.50 0.04
C ALA A 208 30.22 -18.00 -0.29
N LEU A 209 29.73 -17.65 -1.48
CA LEU A 209 29.49 -16.25 -1.83
C LEU A 209 28.19 -15.82 -1.17
N ALA A 210 28.21 -14.74 -0.39
CA ALA A 210 27.01 -14.20 0.21
C ALA A 210 26.90 -12.70 -0.04
N VAL A 211 25.68 -12.24 -0.28
CA VAL A 211 25.36 -10.82 -0.47
C VAL A 211 24.18 -10.42 0.39
N ARG A 212 24.07 -9.12 0.66
CA ARG A 212 22.88 -8.48 1.19
C ARG A 212 22.33 -7.49 0.16
N VAL A 213 21.03 -7.53 -0.08
CA VAL A 213 20.30 -6.60 -0.93
C VAL A 213 19.50 -5.64 -0.06
N THR A 214 19.65 -4.35 -0.31
CA THR A 214 18.86 -3.30 0.35
C THR A 214 18.22 -2.37 -0.67
N GLY A 215 17.06 -1.84 -0.32
CA GLY A 215 16.40 -0.75 -1.04
C GLY A 215 16.84 0.62 -0.52
N SER A 216 16.14 1.67 -0.99
CA SER A 216 16.40 3.04 -0.56
C SER A 216 16.38 3.17 0.98
N GLY A 217 17.35 3.90 1.53
CA GLY A 217 17.47 4.07 2.98
C GLY A 217 18.07 2.85 3.73
N GLY A 218 18.59 1.86 3.00
CA GLY A 218 19.26 0.69 3.59
C GLY A 218 18.31 -0.38 4.13
N VAL A 219 17.04 -0.33 3.74
CA VAL A 219 16.02 -1.31 4.16
C VAL A 219 16.32 -2.67 3.50
N PRO A 220 16.49 -3.76 4.27
CA PRO A 220 16.72 -5.09 3.70
C PRO A 220 15.51 -5.58 2.89
N LEU A 221 15.77 -6.19 1.73
CA LEU A 221 14.72 -6.65 0.82
C LEU A 221 14.64 -8.18 0.76
N PRO A 222 13.61 -8.80 1.36
CA PRO A 222 13.37 -10.24 1.23
C PRO A 222 12.75 -10.62 -0.13
N GLY A 223 12.91 -11.89 -0.54
CA GLY A 223 12.26 -12.44 -1.73
C GLY A 223 12.86 -11.99 -3.06
N VAL A 224 13.93 -11.20 -3.00
CA VAL A 224 14.71 -10.77 -4.16
C VAL A 224 15.56 -11.94 -4.68
N THR A 225 15.53 -12.18 -5.99
CA THR A 225 16.46 -13.11 -6.68
C THR A 225 17.75 -12.39 -7.07
N VAL A 226 18.88 -12.93 -6.64
CA VAL A 226 20.24 -12.47 -6.99
C VAL A 226 20.89 -13.46 -7.95
N THR A 227 21.55 -12.96 -9.00
CA THR A 227 22.30 -13.78 -9.96
C THR A 227 23.81 -13.62 -9.75
N PHE A 228 24.52 -14.74 -9.68
CA PHE A 228 25.97 -14.80 -9.56
C PHE A 228 26.58 -15.25 -10.88
N ALA A 229 27.61 -14.55 -11.34
CA ALA A 229 28.37 -14.92 -12.51
C ALA A 229 29.86 -14.98 -12.20
N ALA A 230 30.47 -16.12 -12.52
CA ALA A 230 31.92 -16.23 -12.54
C ALA A 230 32.48 -15.52 -13.78
N PRO A 231 33.68 -14.92 -13.72
CA PRO A 231 34.30 -14.30 -14.88
C PRO A 231 34.44 -15.27 -16.06
N GLY A 232 34.06 -14.82 -17.27
CA GLY A 232 34.14 -15.63 -18.49
C GLY A 232 35.58 -15.88 -18.98
N ALA A 233 36.55 -15.12 -18.47
CA ALA A 233 37.97 -15.29 -18.77
C ALA A 233 38.83 -14.97 -17.55
N GLY A 234 40.05 -15.51 -17.51
CA GLY A 234 40.99 -15.30 -16.40
C GLY A 234 40.70 -16.21 -15.20
N ALA A 235 40.86 -15.67 -13.99
CA ALA A 235 40.53 -16.39 -12.76
C ALA A 235 39.01 -16.57 -12.63
N SER A 236 38.55 -17.81 -12.52
CA SER A 236 37.13 -18.16 -12.56
C SER A 236 36.84 -19.34 -11.62
N ALA A 237 35.55 -19.65 -11.47
CA ALA A 237 35.03 -20.72 -10.63
C ALA A 237 33.81 -21.36 -11.29
N ALA A 238 33.57 -22.65 -11.02
CA ALA A 238 32.26 -23.25 -11.23
C ALA A 238 31.40 -22.96 -10.00
N LEU A 239 30.22 -22.35 -10.20
CA LEU A 239 29.29 -22.05 -9.12
C LEU A 239 28.39 -23.26 -8.85
N GLY A 240 28.13 -23.57 -7.57
CA GLY A 240 27.19 -24.63 -7.18
C GLY A 240 25.74 -24.26 -7.50
N ALA A 241 25.41 -22.98 -7.42
CA ALA A 241 24.17 -22.39 -7.89
C ALA A 241 24.44 -21.04 -8.57
N GLY A 242 23.69 -20.72 -9.63
CA GLY A 242 23.79 -19.44 -10.33
C GLY A 242 22.92 -18.34 -9.72
N THR A 243 22.01 -18.68 -8.81
CA THR A 243 21.07 -17.73 -8.19
C THR A 243 20.78 -18.10 -6.75
N CYS A 244 20.40 -17.11 -5.93
CA CYS A 244 19.79 -17.31 -4.62
C CYS A 244 18.66 -16.29 -4.38
N VAL A 245 17.77 -16.60 -3.44
CA VAL A 245 16.67 -15.72 -3.01
C VAL A 245 16.96 -15.21 -1.61
N THR A 246 16.79 -13.91 -1.42
CA THR A 246 17.05 -13.21 -0.14
C THR A 246 16.04 -13.53 0.95
N ASP A 247 16.54 -13.65 2.19
CA ASP A 247 15.75 -13.88 3.40
C ASP A 247 15.22 -12.57 4.01
N GLY A 248 14.62 -12.65 5.21
CA GLY A 248 14.08 -11.49 5.95
C GLY A 248 15.09 -10.38 6.26
N MET A 249 16.40 -10.67 6.20
CA MET A 249 17.49 -9.70 6.37
C MET A 249 18.09 -9.26 5.04
N GLY A 250 17.44 -9.58 3.92
CA GLY A 250 17.89 -9.26 2.57
C GLY A 250 19.12 -10.07 2.15
N GLU A 251 19.43 -11.19 2.81
CA GLU A 251 20.67 -11.95 2.58
C GLU A 251 20.42 -13.23 1.79
N CYS A 252 21.36 -13.58 0.91
CA CYS A 252 21.40 -14.92 0.34
C CYS A 252 22.82 -15.36 -0.03
N SER A 253 23.02 -16.68 -0.17
CA SER A 253 24.31 -17.28 -0.50
C SER A 253 24.23 -18.37 -1.58
N VAL A 254 25.31 -18.55 -2.32
CA VAL A 254 25.52 -19.64 -3.31
C VAL A 254 26.84 -20.37 -3.12
#